data_AF-A0A4Q3BM20-F1
#
_entry.id   AF-A0A4Q3BM20-F1
#
_cell.length_a   1.000
_cell.length_b   1.000
_cell.length_c   1.000
_cell.angle_alpha   90.00
_cell.angle_beta   90.00
_cell.angle_gamma   90.00
#
_symmetry.space_group_name_H-M   'P 1'
#
loop_
_entity.id
_entity.type
_entity.pdbx_description
1 polymer ?
#
loop_
_entity_poly.entity_id
_entity_poly.type
_entity_poly.pdbx_seq_one_letter_code
_entity_poly.pdbx_strand_id
1 'polypeptide(L)'
;MSFKIYPNGGAAKLELSKLQQIVFDNCESELGQRYANKLQVSDDFDFIQKALLQADSFKGILSAGENFPSDNYYNLEETLNYLEIDNSVLNESQFLESLLFLRTVESIYAFFKKRLGKYAP
;
A
#
# COMPACT_ATOMS: atom_id res chain seq x y z
N MET A 1 14.97 -10.10 -10.23
CA MET A 1 16.37 -9.68 -10.41
C MET A 1 17.00 -9.65 -9.03
N SER A 2 18.16 -10.30 -8.81
CA SER A 2 18.73 -10.47 -7.45
C SER A 2 19.65 -9.29 -7.11
N PHE A 3 19.20 -8.44 -6.19
CA PHE A 3 19.95 -7.32 -5.62
C PHE A 3 21.17 -7.85 -4.83
N LYS A 4 22.38 -7.49 -5.25
CA LYS A 4 23.64 -7.92 -4.59
C LYS A 4 24.09 -6.85 -3.59
N ILE A 5 23.80 -7.06 -2.30
CA ILE A 5 24.31 -6.21 -1.23
C ILE A 5 25.80 -6.49 -1.02
N TYR A 6 26.63 -5.45 -1.18
CA TYR A 6 28.04 -5.52 -0.89
C TYR A 6 28.36 -4.88 0.48
N PRO A 7 29.20 -5.51 1.31
CA PRO A 7 29.74 -6.86 1.18
C PRO A 7 28.67 -7.94 1.39
N ASN A 8 28.92 -9.16 0.89
CA ASN A 8 28.04 -10.32 1.09
C ASN A 8 27.71 -10.46 2.60
N GLY A 9 26.41 -10.49 2.93
CA GLY A 9 25.92 -10.47 4.31
C GLY A 9 25.52 -9.07 4.84
N GLY A 10 25.64 -8.02 4.03
CA GLY A 10 25.20 -6.66 4.39
C GLY A 10 23.70 -6.57 4.70
N ALA A 11 22.85 -7.41 4.08
CA ALA A 11 21.42 -7.50 4.38
C ALA A 11 21.15 -7.82 5.86
N ALA A 12 21.91 -8.77 6.42
CA ALA A 12 21.80 -9.18 7.81
C ALA A 12 22.33 -8.10 8.77
N LYS A 13 23.34 -7.33 8.34
CA LYS A 13 23.87 -6.19 9.12
C LYS A 13 22.93 -4.97 9.12
N LEU A 14 22.17 -4.78 8.05
CA LEU A 14 21.21 -3.69 7.91
C LEU A 14 19.88 -3.97 8.64
N GLU A 15 19.70 -5.17 9.20
CA GLU A 15 18.47 -5.62 9.87
C GLU A 15 17.20 -5.36 9.04
N LEU A 16 17.31 -5.41 7.70
CA LEU A 16 16.22 -5.07 6.78
C LEU A 16 14.97 -5.91 7.02
N SER A 17 15.16 -7.18 7.38
CA SER A 17 14.07 -8.08 7.75
C SER A 17 13.31 -7.59 8.98
N LYS A 18 13.97 -6.91 9.94
CA LYS A 18 13.28 -6.31 11.09
C LYS A 18 12.47 -5.08 10.67
N LEU A 19 12.99 -4.26 9.75
CA LEU A 19 12.23 -3.12 9.21
C LEU A 19 10.99 -3.59 8.45
N GLN A 20 11.11 -4.63 7.62
CA GLN A 20 9.98 -5.25 6.93
C GLN A 20 8.94 -5.75 7.94
N GLN A 21 9.37 -6.42 9.02
CA GLN A 21 8.48 -6.88 10.07
C GLN A 21 7.77 -5.72 10.78
N ILE A 22 8.49 -4.64 11.12
CA ILE A 22 7.88 -3.45 11.73
C ILE A 22 6.82 -2.86 10.81
N VAL A 23 7.10 -2.72 9.52
CA VAL A 23 6.12 -2.21 8.55
C VAL A 23 4.91 -3.13 8.47
N PHE A 24 5.14 -4.45 8.41
CA PHE A 24 4.07 -5.46 8.40
C PHE A 24 3.17 -5.36 9.64
N ASP A 25 3.76 -5.30 10.82
CA ASP A 25 3.05 -5.24 12.11
C ASP A 25 2.24 -3.94 12.27
N ASN A 26 2.63 -2.86 11.59
CA ASN A 26 1.95 -1.57 11.61
C ASN A 26 0.99 -1.37 10.42
N CYS A 27 0.77 -2.38 9.57
CA CYS A 27 -0.21 -2.29 8.49
C CYS A 27 -1.64 -2.39 9.04
N GLU A 28 -2.49 -1.43 8.68
CA GLU A 28 -3.90 -1.36 9.09
C GLU A 28 -4.81 -2.34 8.35
N SER A 29 -4.29 -3.06 7.34
CA SER A 29 -5.08 -4.00 6.53
C SER A 29 -4.26 -5.19 6.04
N GLU A 30 -4.96 -6.29 5.77
CA GLU A 30 -4.39 -7.48 5.13
C GLU A 30 -3.78 -7.12 3.76
N LEU A 31 -4.41 -6.22 3.01
CA LEU A 31 -3.87 -5.73 1.75
C LEU A 31 -2.49 -5.07 1.96
N GLY A 32 -2.39 -4.18 2.95
CA GLY A 32 -1.12 -3.54 3.33
C GLY A 32 -0.05 -4.55 3.74
N GLN A 33 -0.43 -5.55 4.55
CA GLN A 33 0.45 -6.64 4.96
C GLN A 33 0.99 -7.45 3.77
N ARG A 34 0.15 -7.72 2.76
CA ARG A 34 0.58 -8.40 1.52
C ARG A 34 1.58 -7.57 0.73
N TYR A 35 1.44 -6.25 0.68
CA TYR A 35 2.43 -5.36 0.06
C TYR A 35 3.72 -5.27 0.89
N ALA A 36 3.62 -5.21 2.22
CA ALA A 36 4.78 -5.21 3.12
C ALA A 36 5.64 -6.46 2.94
N ASN A 37 5.03 -7.64 2.80
CA ASN A 37 5.74 -8.89 2.51
C ASN A 37 6.43 -8.93 1.14
N LYS A 38 5.97 -8.12 0.18
CA LYS A 38 6.57 -8.01 -1.15
C LYS A 38 7.66 -6.95 -1.23
N LEU A 39 7.93 -6.21 -0.14
CA LEU A 39 8.98 -5.19 -0.11
C LEU A 39 10.34 -5.84 -0.39
N GLN A 40 11.01 -5.36 -1.42
CA GLN A 40 12.38 -5.74 -1.76
C GLN A 40 13.22 -4.47 -1.88
N VAL A 41 14.50 -4.59 -1.56
CA VAL A 41 15.43 -3.49 -1.78
C VAL A 41 15.63 -3.31 -3.28
N SER A 42 15.57 -2.07 -3.72
CA SER A 42 15.84 -1.67 -5.10
C SER A 42 17.21 -0.98 -5.18
N ASP A 43 17.89 -1.11 -6.32
CA ASP A 43 19.03 -0.30 -6.74
C ASP A 43 18.65 0.81 -7.74
N ASP A 44 17.38 0.87 -8.16
CA ASP A 44 16.87 1.91 -9.05
C ASP A 44 16.70 3.22 -8.28
N PHE A 45 17.57 4.19 -8.59
CA PHE A 45 17.59 5.50 -7.97
C PHE A 45 16.26 6.26 -8.12
N ASP A 46 15.68 6.26 -9.32
CA ASP A 46 14.45 7.01 -9.61
C ASP A 46 13.28 6.42 -8.82
N PHE A 47 13.21 5.09 -8.74
CA PHE A 47 12.24 4.39 -7.91
C PHE A 47 12.43 4.73 -6.42
N ILE A 48 13.66 4.65 -5.91
CA ILE A 48 13.96 4.92 -4.49
C ILE A 48 13.59 6.35 -4.13
N GLN A 49 14.01 7.33 -4.95
CA GLN A 49 13.72 8.74 -4.72
C GLN A 49 12.21 8.99 -4.67
N LYS A 50 11.47 8.46 -5.65
CA LYS A 50 10.01 8.60 -5.69
C LYS A 50 9.32 7.96 -4.48
N ALA A 51 9.72 6.75 -4.10
CA ALA A 51 9.15 6.06 -2.94
C ALA A 51 9.40 6.84 -1.63
N LEU A 52 10.60 7.42 -1.47
CA LEU A 52 10.92 8.26 -0.31
C LEU A 52 10.08 9.54 -0.26
N LEU A 53 9.91 10.22 -1.39
CA LEU A 53 9.07 11.43 -1.48
C LEU A 53 7.59 11.12 -1.18
N GLN A 54 7.08 9.99 -1.66
CA GLN A 54 5.71 9.55 -1.38
C GLN A 54 5.53 9.23 0.11
N ALA A 55 6.49 8.53 0.73
CA ALA A 55 6.46 8.22 2.15
C ALA A 55 6.51 9.48 3.02
N ASP A 56 7.37 10.44 2.69
CA ASP A 56 7.47 11.72 3.41
C ASP A 56 6.18 12.55 3.26
N SER A 57 5.62 12.61 2.04
CA SER A 57 4.35 13.28 1.78
C SER A 57 3.21 12.67 2.60
N PHE A 58 3.13 11.34 2.66
CA PHE A 58 2.10 10.65 3.45
C PHE A 58 2.30 10.83 4.95
N LYS A 59 3.55 10.80 5.44
CA LYS A 59 3.87 11.16 6.82
C LYS A 59 3.41 12.59 7.15
N GLY A 60 3.53 13.53 6.20
CA GLY A 60 3.03 14.89 6.33
C GLY A 60 1.50 14.95 6.49
N ILE A 61 0.75 14.11 5.78
CA ILE A 61 -0.71 13.98 5.95
C ILE A 61 -1.05 13.54 7.38
N LEU A 62 -0.41 12.47 7.86
CA LEU A 62 -0.63 11.93 9.20
C LEU A 62 -0.26 12.94 10.30
N SER A 63 0.88 13.61 10.16
CA SER A 63 1.38 14.58 11.14
C SER A 63 0.54 15.86 11.21
N ALA A 64 -0.11 16.22 10.11
CA ALA A 64 -1.03 17.35 10.06
C ALA A 64 -2.38 17.06 10.75
N GLY A 65 -2.63 15.81 11.19
CA GLY A 65 -3.90 15.39 11.77
C GLY A 65 -5.06 15.46 10.77
N GLU A 66 -4.75 15.40 9.47
CA GLU A 66 -5.80 15.39 8.46
C GLU A 66 -6.51 14.03 8.47
N ASN A 67 -7.84 14.06 8.40
CA ASN A 67 -8.64 12.84 8.37
C ASN A 67 -8.51 12.15 7.00
N PHE A 68 -7.45 11.37 6.83
CA PHE A 68 -7.24 10.55 5.65
C PHE A 68 -8.16 9.34 5.71
N PRO A 69 -8.90 9.02 4.63
CA PRO A 69 -9.78 7.86 4.62
C PRO A 69 -8.94 6.58 4.59
N SER A 70 -8.75 5.96 5.76
CA SER A 70 -7.88 4.80 5.99
C SER A 70 -8.61 3.50 6.36
N ASP A 71 -9.92 3.43 6.11
CA ASP A 71 -10.74 2.26 6.43
C ASP A 71 -11.05 1.41 5.19
N ASN A 72 -11.59 0.20 5.39
CA ASN A 72 -12.16 -0.64 4.32
C ASN A 72 -11.18 -1.04 3.19
N TYR A 73 -9.91 -1.23 3.53
CA TYR A 73 -8.90 -1.79 2.61
C TYR A 73 -9.05 -3.31 2.45
N TYR A 74 -10.17 -3.73 1.85
CA TYR A 74 -10.46 -5.13 1.57
C TYR A 74 -9.54 -5.69 0.49
N ASN A 75 -9.12 -6.94 0.66
CA ASN A 75 -8.43 -7.69 -0.37
C ASN A 75 -9.47 -8.28 -1.35
N LEU A 76 -9.67 -7.62 -2.49
CA LEU A 76 -10.67 -8.03 -3.48
C LEU A 76 -10.14 -9.00 -4.54
N GLU A 77 -8.89 -9.49 -4.44
CA GLU A 77 -8.27 -10.30 -5.50
C GLU A 77 -9.11 -11.53 -5.87
N GLU A 78 -9.59 -12.29 -4.88
CA GLU A 78 -10.45 -13.45 -5.13
C GLU A 78 -11.81 -13.05 -5.73
N THR A 79 -12.42 -11.98 -5.21
CA THR A 79 -13.69 -11.44 -5.71
C THR A 79 -13.57 -11.01 -7.17
N LEU A 80 -12.47 -10.34 -7.53
CA LEU A 80 -12.18 -9.92 -8.91
C LEU A 80 -11.95 -11.12 -9.83
N ASN A 81 -11.17 -12.10 -9.39
CA ASN A 81 -10.94 -13.34 -10.15
C ASN A 81 -12.26 -14.10 -10.41
N TYR A 82 -13.18 -14.09 -9.44
CA TYR A 82 -14.49 -14.73 -9.61
C TYR A 82 -15.33 -14.02 -10.66
N LEU A 83 -15.29 -12.68 -10.72
CA LEU A 83 -15.99 -11.88 -11.74
C LEU A 83 -15.48 -12.09 -13.17
N GLU A 84 -14.27 -12.62 -13.36
CA GLU A 84 -13.76 -12.99 -14.68
C GLU A 84 -14.43 -14.24 -15.26
N ILE A 85 -15.08 -15.06 -14.42
CA ILE A 85 -15.76 -16.29 -14.83
C ILE A 85 -17.16 -15.94 -15.36
N ASP A 86 -17.46 -16.38 -16.59
CA ASP A 86 -18.78 -16.16 -17.20
C ASP A 86 -19.92 -16.70 -16.33
N ASN A 87 -20.97 -15.88 -16.16
CA ASN A 87 -22.16 -16.14 -15.31
C ASN A 87 -21.88 -16.24 -13.80
N SER A 88 -20.74 -15.78 -13.32
CA SER A 88 -20.48 -15.67 -11.89
C SER A 88 -21.31 -14.56 -11.25
N VAL A 89 -21.68 -14.75 -9.98
CA VAL A 89 -22.45 -13.76 -9.19
C VAL A 89 -21.83 -13.58 -7.82
N LEU A 90 -21.67 -12.32 -7.40
CA LEU A 90 -21.18 -12.03 -6.06
C LEU A 90 -22.21 -12.40 -5.01
N ASN A 91 -21.75 -12.97 -3.90
CA ASN A 91 -22.57 -13.06 -2.70
C ASN A 91 -22.66 -11.70 -2.00
N GLU A 92 -23.53 -11.60 -0.98
CA GLU A 92 -23.81 -10.36 -0.26
C GLU A 92 -22.53 -9.73 0.33
N SER A 93 -21.68 -10.54 0.99
CA SER A 93 -20.45 -10.05 1.60
C SER A 93 -19.46 -9.53 0.55
N GLN A 94 -19.23 -10.29 -0.52
CA GLN A 94 -18.33 -9.90 -1.61
C GLN A 94 -18.77 -8.59 -2.27
N PHE A 95 -20.08 -8.42 -2.48
CA PHE A 95 -20.64 -7.20 -3.04
C PHE A 95 -20.47 -6.02 -2.07
N LEU A 96 -20.78 -6.20 -0.79
CA LEU A 96 -20.67 -5.15 0.22
C LEU A 96 -19.21 -4.71 0.42
N GLU A 97 -18.26 -5.63 0.54
CA GLU A 97 -16.83 -5.34 0.66
C GLU A 97 -16.31 -4.56 -0.56
N SER A 98 -16.72 -4.99 -1.77
CA SER A 98 -16.37 -4.28 -3.01
C SER A 98 -16.91 -2.85 -3.02
N LEU A 99 -18.16 -2.66 -2.58
CA LEU A 99 -18.78 -1.34 -2.48
C LEU A 99 -18.06 -0.44 -1.47
N LEU A 100 -17.73 -0.95 -0.28
CA LEU A 100 -17.03 -0.20 0.77
C LEU A 100 -15.61 0.18 0.33
N PHE A 101 -14.90 -0.75 -0.33
CA PHE A 101 -13.59 -0.47 -0.90
C PHE A 101 -13.66 0.66 -1.94
N LEU A 102 -14.60 0.59 -2.88
CA LEU A 102 -14.78 1.63 -3.92
C LEU A 102 -15.12 2.99 -3.32
N ARG A 103 -15.97 3.06 -2.28
CA ARG A 103 -16.26 4.30 -1.56
C ARG A 103 -15.03 4.90 -0.88
N THR A 104 -14.15 4.04 -0.38
CA THR A 104 -12.88 4.48 0.22
C THR A 104 -11.96 5.05 -0.86
N VAL A 105 -11.83 4.37 -2.02
CA VAL A 105 -11.07 4.88 -3.16
C VAL A 105 -11.59 6.24 -3.63
N GLU A 106 -12.91 6.40 -3.74
CA GLU A 106 -13.53 7.68 -4.08
C GLU A 106 -13.18 8.77 -3.04
N SER A 107 -13.21 8.42 -1.76
CA SER A 107 -12.86 9.32 -0.66
C SER A 107 -11.39 9.73 -0.70
N ILE A 108 -10.48 8.79 -0.96
CA ILE A 108 -9.03 9.05 -1.16
C ILE A 108 -8.84 9.99 -2.34
N TYR A 109 -9.48 9.72 -3.47
CA TYR A 109 -9.41 10.58 -4.65
C TYR A 109 -9.91 12.00 -4.35
N ALA A 110 -11.06 12.13 -3.69
CA ALA A 110 -11.60 13.42 -3.28
C ALA A 110 -10.69 14.15 -2.28
N PHE A 111 -10.03 13.42 -1.37
CA PHE A 111 -9.07 13.97 -0.41
C PHE A 111 -7.91 14.66 -1.14
N PHE A 112 -7.28 13.98 -2.10
CA PHE A 112 -6.16 14.53 -2.86
C PHE A 112 -6.59 15.62 -3.84
N LYS A 113 -7.76 15.48 -4.48
CA LYS A 113 -8.32 16.49 -5.39
C LYS A 113 -8.53 17.83 -4.70
N LYS A 114 -8.95 17.84 -3.43
CA LYS A 114 -9.12 19.07 -2.63
C LYS A 114 -7.78 19.72 -2.21
N ARG A 115 -6.65 19.03 -2.40
CA ARG A 115 -5.31 19.38 -1.89
C ARG A 115 -4.24 19.31 -2.98
N LEU A 116 -4.64 19.60 -4.21
CA LEU A 116 -3.77 19.60 -5.38
C LEU A 116 -2.47 20.36 -5.10
N GLY A 117 -1.33 19.71 -5.34
CA GLY A 117 0.01 20.28 -5.14
C GLY A 117 0.54 20.28 -3.70
N LYS A 118 -0.30 20.06 -2.68
CA LYS A 118 0.15 20.10 -1.26
C LYS A 118 0.98 18.87 -0.86
N TYR A 119 0.65 17.71 -1.43
CA TYR A 119 1.26 16.42 -1.14
C TYR A 119 1.71 15.70 -2.43
N ALA A 120 1.97 16.47 -3.48
CA ALA A 120 2.50 15.91 -4.72
C ALA A 120 3.98 15.55 -4.52
N PRO A 121 4.41 14.32 -4.87
CA PRO A 121 5.82 13.97 -4.92
C PRO A 121 6.53 14.67 -6.08
#